data_AF-A0AAU6Y588-F1
#
_entry.id   AF-A0AAU6Y588-F1
#
_cell.length_a   1.000
_cell.length_b   1.000
_cell.length_c   1.000
_cell.angle_alpha   90.00
_cell.angle_beta   90.00
_cell.angle_gamma   90.00
#
_symmetry.space_group_name_H-M   'P 1'
#
loop_
_entity.id
_entity.type
_entity.pdbx_description
1 polymer ?
#
loop_
_entity_poly.entity_id
_entity_poly.type
_entity_poly.pdbx_seq_one_letter_code
_entity_poly.pdbx_strand_id
1 'polypeptide(L)' 'MLIKGTDYYINVEGNYVFTREYHLKRGHCCKNKCLHCPWLFGQPKTPKGCKKK' A
#
# COMPACT_ATOMS: atom_id res chain seq x y z
N MET A 1 -4.50 2.24 -18.45
CA MET A 1 -5.43 3.20 -17.82
C MET A 1 -5.60 2.82 -16.35
N LEU A 2 -5.59 3.78 -15.43
CA LEU A 2 -5.88 3.51 -14.02
C LEU A 2 -7.38 3.66 -13.77
N ILE A 3 -7.98 2.69 -13.08
CA ILE A 3 -9.42 2.69 -12.77
C ILE A 3 -9.62 3.19 -11.34
N LYS A 4 -10.38 4.28 -11.18
CA LYS A 4 -10.77 4.83 -9.88
C LYS A 4 -11.66 3.80 -9.16
N GLY A 5 -11.28 3.43 -7.94
CA GLY A 5 -11.94 2.41 -7.13
C GLY A 5 -11.22 1.05 -7.11
N THR A 6 -10.52 0.68 -8.18
CA THR A 6 -9.75 -0.57 -8.26
C THR A 6 -8.26 -0.32 -8.01
N ASP A 7 -7.66 0.62 -8.74
CA ASP A 7 -6.24 0.89 -8.68
C ASP A 7 -5.89 1.96 -7.63
N TYR A 8 -6.79 2.91 -7.43
CA TYR A 8 -6.63 3.96 -6.42
C TYR A 8 -7.98 4.53 -5.99
N TYR A 9 -8.02 5.12 -4.81
CA TYR A 9 -9.15 5.91 -4.32
C TYR A 9 -8.66 7.27 -3.85
N ILE A 10 -9.58 8.23 -3.74
CA ILE A 10 -9.29 9.57 -3.24
C ILE A 10 -9.80 9.62 -1.81
N ASN A 11 -8.92 9.91 -0.85
CA ASN A 11 -9.34 10.08 0.54
C ASN A 11 -10.11 11.40 0.71
N VAL A 12 -10.77 11.60 1.86
CA VAL A 12 -11.50 12.83 2.19
C VAL A 12 -10.63 14.10 2.11
N GLU A 13 -9.30 13.94 2.25
CA GLU A 13 -8.31 15.00 2.13
C GLU A 13 -7.91 15.32 0.67
N GLY A 14 -8.51 14.65 -0.33
CA GLY A 14 -8.16 14.83 -1.74
C GLY A 14 -6.89 14.08 -2.18
N ASN A 15 -6.29 13.28 -1.30
CA ASN A 15 -5.07 12.53 -1.59
C ASN A 15 -5.34 11.24 -2.38
N TYR A 16 -4.50 10.97 -3.38
CA TYR A 16 -4.53 9.72 -4.15
C TYR A 16 -3.91 8.59 -3.34
N VAL A 17 -4.73 7.64 -2.91
CA VAL A 17 -4.29 6.42 -2.22
C VAL A 17 -4.36 5.25 -3.17
N PHE A 18 -3.18 4.76 -3.57
CA PHE A 18 -3.05 3.61 -4.46
C PHE A 18 -3.21 2.30 -3.69
N THR A 19 -3.92 1.35 -4.30
CA THR A 19 -4.16 0.02 -3.74
C THR A 19 -2.98 -0.92 -4.00
N ARG A 20 -2.96 -2.07 -3.32
CA ARG A 20 -1.94 -3.10 -3.51
C ARG A 20 -1.94 -3.63 -4.95
N GLU A 21 -3.11 -3.82 -5.55
CA GLU A 21 -3.27 -4.33 -6.91
C GLU A 21 -2.62 -3.43 -7.95
N TYR A 22 -2.75 -2.11 -7.81
CA TYR A 22 -2.07 -1.17 -8.70
C TYR A 22 -0.55 -1.35 -8.68
N HIS A 23 0.02 -1.55 -7.49
CA HIS A 23 1.45 -1.79 -7.35
C HIS A 23 1.88 -3.14 -7.95
N LEU A 24 1.04 -4.17 -7.83
CA LEU A 24 1.28 -5.47 -8.46
C LEU A 24 1.21 -5.37 -9.99
N LYS A 25 0.20 -4.70 -10.55
CA LYS A 25 0.08 -4.44 -12.00
C LYS A 25 1.27 -3.64 -12.54
N ARG A 26 1.80 -2.71 -11.75
CA ARG A 26 3.00 -1.93 -12.09
C ARG A 26 4.28 -2.78 -12.08
N GLY A 27 4.31 -3.87 -11.31
CA GLY A 27 5.41 -4.82 -11.27
C GLY A 27 6.70 -4.33 -10.60
N HIS A 28 6.74 -3.11 -10.04
CA HIS A 28 7.93 -2.56 -9.42
C HIS A 28 7.64 -1.64 -8.22
N CYS A 29 8.52 -1.69 -7.21
CA CYS A 29 8.43 -0.87 -6.00
C CYS A 29 8.96 0.54 -6.24
N CYS A 30 8.12 1.55 -6.07
CA CYS A 30 8.51 2.96 -6.23
C CYS A 30 9.26 3.57 -5.05
N LYS A 31 9.55 2.80 -3.99
CA LYS A 31 10.29 3.23 -2.79
C LYS A 31 9.71 4.47 -2.05
N ASN A 32 8.48 4.87 -2.35
CA ASN A 32 7.81 6.03 -1.75
C ASN A 32 7.04 5.72 -0.46
N LYS A 33 7.35 4.60 0.21
CA LYS A 33 6.70 4.18 1.47
C LYS A 33 5.16 4.23 1.42
N CYS A 34 4.58 3.70 0.34
CA CYS A 34 3.13 3.73 0.12
C CYS A 34 2.39 2.89 1.18
N LEU A 35 1.21 3.35 1.60
CA LEU A 35 0.38 2.68 2.62
C LEU A 35 0.05 1.23 2.27
N HIS A 36 -0.34 0.95 1.02
CA HIS A 36 -0.68 -0.39 0.56
C HIS A 36 0.45 -1.07 -0.23
N CYS A 37 1.72 -0.77 0.12
CA CYS A 37 2.86 -1.36 -0.57
C CYS A 37 2.88 -2.90 -0.40
N PRO A 38 2.82 -3.69 -1.48
CA PRO A 38 2.89 -5.15 -1.38
C PRO A 38 4.25 -5.64 -0.86
N TRP A 39 5.31 -4.84 -1.05
CA TRP A 39 6.67 -5.16 -0.59
C TRP A 39 6.97 -4.67 0.82
N LEU A 40 5.98 -4.09 1.52
CA LEU A 40 6.14 -3.53 2.88
C LEU A 40 7.31 -2.54 2.98
N PHE A 41 7.60 -1.82 1.89
CA PHE A 41 8.73 -0.92 1.82
C PHE A 41 8.50 0.27 2.76
N GLY A 42 9.38 0.43 3.76
CA GLY A 42 9.28 1.51 4.76
C GLY A 42 8.29 1.27 5.88
N GLN A 43 7.68 0.09 5.99
CA GLN A 43 6.87 -0.29 7.14
C GLN A 43 7.77 -0.88 8.22
N PRO A 44 7.65 -0.45 9.50
CA PRO A 44 8.35 -1.11 10.59
C PRO A 44 7.78 -2.52 10.69
N LYS A 45 8.59 -3.54 10.39
CA LYS A 45 8.24 -4.93 10.65
C LYS A 45 8.26 -5.13 12.16
N THR A 46 7.20 -4.71 12.85
CA THR A 46 7.04 -5.10 14.25
C THR A 46 6.74 -6.59 14.23
N PRO A 47 7.55 -7.46 14.84
CA PRO A 47 7.07 -8.77 15.18
C PRO A 47 6.03 -8.54 16.27
N LYS A 48 4.73 -8.48 15.91
CA LYS A 48 3.71 -8.78 16.92
C LYS A 48 3.77 -10.28 17.18
N GLY A 49 4.81 -10.67 17.90
CA GLY A 49 4.78 -11.86 18.72
C GLY A 49 3.59 -11.70 19.64
N CYS A 50 2.50 -12.38 19.30
CA CYS A 50 1.83 -13.29 20.22
C CYS A 50 2.35 -13.18 21.66
N LYS A 51 1.75 -12.33 22.51
CA LYS A 51 1.70 -12.64 23.93
C LYS A 51 0.45 -13.48 24.16
N LYS A 52 0.53 -14.75 23.78
CA LYS A 52 -0.15 -15.82 24.52
C LYS A 52 0.68 -16.04 25.77
N LYS A 53 0.18 -15.59 26.92
CA LYS A 53 0.43 -16.17 28.24
C LYS A 53 -0.71 -15.73 29.13
#